data_AF-A0A934E9Q5-F1
#
_entry.id   AF-A0A934E9Q5-F1
#
_cell.length_a   1.000
_cell.length_b   1.000
_cell.length_c   1.000
_cell.angle_alpha   90.00
_cell.angle_beta   90.00
_cell.angle_gamma   90.00
#
_symmetry.space_group_name_H-M   'P 1'
#
loop_
_entity.id
_entity.type
_entity.pdbx_description
1 polymer ?
#
loop_
_entity_poly.entity_id
_entity_poly.type
_entity_poly.pdbx_seq_one_letter_code
_entity_poly.pdbx_strand_id
1 'polypeptide(L)'
;MKRMPGLPACAAAAALAVWAWAAVAPAQADPRADDLKYETSCERLTPMQVSGSVTNRSDDIYVVEGTVRFAFLTGPLRHYPDYSMYANASILPGERIAVAWTSLPFSLQGGDRCVFHVAGAIRKR
;
A
#
# COMPACT_ATOMS: atom_id res chain seq x y z
N MET A 1 79.27 -13.45 7.47
CA MET A 1 79.60 -12.38 8.45
C MET A 1 78.91 -11.08 8.02
N LYS A 2 78.30 -10.36 8.98
CA LYS A 2 77.96 -8.90 9.01
C LYS A 2 76.78 -8.44 8.13
N ARG A 3 75.59 -8.16 8.72
CA ARG A 3 75.10 -6.90 9.39
C ARG A 3 74.94 -5.74 8.39
N MET A 4 73.70 -5.43 7.97
CA MET A 4 72.81 -4.31 8.42
C MET A 4 73.17 -2.95 7.75
N PRO A 5 72.32 -1.90 7.84
CA PRO A 5 70.90 -1.75 7.48
C PRO A 5 70.66 -0.45 6.65
N GLY A 6 69.42 -0.22 6.20
CA GLY A 6 69.02 1.07 5.60
C GLY A 6 67.50 1.26 5.59
N LEU A 7 66.99 1.94 6.61
CA LEU A 7 65.68 2.62 6.71
C LEU A 7 66.01 4.12 6.97
N PRO A 8 65.11 5.11 6.79
CA PRO A 8 63.64 5.00 6.83
C PRO A 8 62.83 5.93 5.87
N ALA A 9 61.50 5.78 5.99
CA ALA A 9 60.43 6.77 5.91
C ALA A 9 60.06 7.42 4.56
N CYS A 10 58.84 7.12 4.10
CA CYS A 10 57.80 8.16 4.12
C CYS A 10 56.40 7.54 4.10
N ALA A 11 55.50 8.19 4.83
CA ALA A 11 54.14 7.80 5.14
C ALA A 11 53.22 7.71 3.93
N ALA A 12 52.26 6.80 3.98
CA ALA A 12 50.91 7.05 3.49
C ALA A 12 49.94 6.12 4.23
N ALA A 13 49.21 6.69 5.17
CA ALA A 13 48.01 6.10 5.71
C ALA A 13 46.95 6.09 4.59
N ALA A 14 46.44 4.90 4.24
CA ALA A 14 45.22 4.76 3.45
C ALA A 14 44.24 3.93 4.29
N ALA A 15 43.34 4.65 4.94
CA ALA A 15 42.18 4.09 5.59
C ALA A 15 41.09 3.78 4.54
N LEU A 16 40.19 2.85 4.92
CA LEU A 16 38.84 2.65 4.40
C LEU A 16 38.70 1.90 3.07
N ALA A 17 38.15 0.69 3.13
CA ALA A 17 36.71 0.48 2.93
C ALA A 17 36.42 -1.03 3.00
N VAL A 18 35.82 -1.48 4.10
CA VAL A 18 35.17 -2.80 4.16
C VAL A 18 33.92 -2.69 3.31
N TRP A 19 33.94 -3.29 2.12
CA TRP A 19 32.72 -3.48 1.32
C TRP A 19 31.90 -4.59 1.97
N ALA A 20 31.14 -4.23 3.00
CA ALA A 20 30.04 -5.05 3.47
C ALA A 20 28.95 -4.99 2.38
N TRP A 21 28.89 -6.02 1.54
CA TRP A 21 27.73 -6.28 0.70
C TRP A 21 26.59 -6.67 1.64
N ALA A 22 25.86 -5.68 2.13
CA ALA A 22 24.55 -5.91 2.71
C ALA A 22 23.69 -6.54 1.61
N ALA A 23 23.44 -7.84 1.73
CA ALA A 23 22.45 -8.53 0.94
C ALA A 23 21.13 -7.75 1.09
N VAL A 24 20.72 -7.06 0.03
CA VAL A 24 19.38 -6.50 -0.07
C VAL A 24 18.46 -7.71 -0.14
N ALA A 25 17.94 -8.12 1.01
CA ALA A 25 16.84 -9.07 1.06
C ALA A 25 15.72 -8.45 0.22
N PRO A 26 15.21 -9.13 -0.83
CA PRO A 26 14.04 -8.64 -1.52
C PRO A 26 12.92 -8.57 -0.48
N ALA A 27 12.28 -7.39 -0.39
CA ALA A 27 11.08 -7.23 0.40
C ALA A 27 10.13 -8.36 0.01
N GLN A 28 9.84 -9.26 0.96
CA GLN A 28 8.93 -10.36 0.71
C GLN A 28 7.58 -9.74 0.35
N ALA A 29 7.17 -9.88 -0.91
CA ALA A 29 5.79 -9.65 -1.30
C ALA A 29 4.95 -10.58 -0.43
N ASP A 30 4.10 -10.00 0.42
CA ASP A 30 3.24 -10.75 1.33
C ASP A 30 2.33 -11.64 0.45
N PRO A 31 2.49 -12.97 0.45
CA PRO A 31 1.82 -13.88 -0.49
C PRO A 31 0.30 -13.99 -0.24
N ARG A 32 -0.27 -13.16 0.63
CA ARG A 32 -1.68 -13.24 1.06
C ARG A 32 -2.67 -12.53 0.14
N ALA A 33 -2.22 -11.58 -0.68
CA ALA A 33 -3.13 -10.78 -1.51
C ALA A 33 -3.48 -11.45 -2.86
N ASP A 34 -2.59 -12.30 -3.39
CA ASP A 34 -2.72 -12.82 -4.77
C ASP A 34 -3.77 -13.94 -4.92
N ASP A 35 -4.28 -14.50 -3.81
CA ASP A 35 -5.27 -15.60 -3.83
C ASP A 35 -6.69 -15.20 -3.38
N LEU A 36 -6.92 -13.94 -2.99
CA LEU A 36 -8.24 -13.50 -2.52
C LEU A 36 -9.16 -13.16 -3.70
N LYS A 37 -10.29 -13.86 -3.81
CA LYS A 37 -11.30 -13.66 -4.85
C LYS A 37 -12.34 -12.63 -4.40
N TYR A 38 -12.03 -11.35 -4.59
CA TYR A 38 -12.97 -10.26 -4.30
C TYR A 38 -12.92 -9.16 -5.35
N GLU A 39 -13.97 -8.34 -5.38
CA GLU A 39 -14.04 -7.11 -6.14
C GLU A 39 -14.23 -5.93 -5.19
N THR A 40 -13.75 -4.76 -5.58
CA THR A 40 -14.00 -3.50 -4.88
C THR A 40 -14.79 -2.56 -5.77
N SER A 41 -15.63 -1.74 -5.16
CA SER A 41 -16.34 -0.68 -5.85
C SER A 41 -16.37 0.57 -5.00
N CYS A 42 -16.14 1.72 -5.63
CA CYS A 42 -16.48 3.01 -5.04
C CYS A 42 -17.78 3.52 -5.68
N GLU A 43 -18.76 3.85 -4.85
CA GLU A 43 -20.02 4.42 -5.29
C GLU A 43 -20.15 5.86 -4.80
N ARG A 44 -20.51 6.77 -5.72
CA ARG A 44 -20.83 8.15 -5.38
C ARG A 44 -22.31 8.24 -5.03
N LEU A 45 -22.59 8.54 -3.78
CA LEU A 45 -23.95 8.62 -3.22
C LEU A 45 -24.53 10.01 -3.43
N THR A 46 -23.70 11.02 -3.19
CA THR A 46 -23.98 12.43 -3.44
C THR A 46 -22.71 13.07 -4.01
N PRO A 47 -22.74 14.31 -4.52
CA PRO A 47 -21.52 14.97 -4.97
C PRO A 47 -20.41 15.06 -3.91
N MET A 48 -20.76 15.00 -2.62
CA MET A 48 -19.80 15.09 -1.51
C MET A 48 -19.75 13.83 -0.65
N GLN A 49 -20.35 12.71 -1.08
CA GLN A 49 -20.35 11.47 -0.29
C GLN A 49 -20.07 10.25 -1.17
N VAL A 50 -19.22 9.38 -0.66
CA VAL A 50 -18.85 8.11 -1.31
C VAL A 50 -18.94 6.93 -0.35
N SER A 51 -19.21 5.76 -0.91
CA SER A 51 -19.20 4.47 -0.22
C SER A 51 -18.22 3.51 -0.91
N GLY A 52 -17.47 2.77 -0.11
CA GLY A 52 -16.54 1.74 -0.53
C GLY A 52 -17.11 0.38 -0.17
N SER A 53 -17.34 -0.46 -1.18
CA SER A 53 -17.84 -1.83 -0.98
C SER A 53 -16.83 -2.88 -1.43
N VAL A 54 -16.94 -4.05 -0.81
CA VAL A 54 -16.24 -5.27 -1.23
C VAL A 54 -17.28 -6.33 -1.56
N THR A 55 -17.12 -6.98 -2.71
CA THR A 55 -17.90 -8.15 -3.12
C THR A 55 -17.04 -9.39 -2.98
N ASN A 56 -17.47 -10.33 -2.14
CA ASN A 56 -16.80 -11.60 -1.97
C ASN A 56 -17.23 -12.58 -3.07
N ARG A 57 -16.26 -13.04 -3.87
CA ARG A 57 -16.44 -14.01 -4.96
C ARG A 57 -15.91 -15.41 -4.59
N SER A 58 -15.53 -15.60 -3.33
CA SER A 58 -15.09 -16.88 -2.76
C SER A 58 -16.20 -17.53 -1.95
N ASP A 59 -15.99 -18.81 -1.64
CA ASP A 59 -16.78 -19.58 -0.67
C ASP A 59 -16.31 -19.37 0.79
N ASP A 60 -15.22 -18.63 0.97
CA ASP A 60 -14.64 -18.32 2.29
C ASP A 60 -15.20 -17.02 2.87
N ILE A 61 -15.17 -16.87 4.19
CA ILE A 61 -15.47 -15.59 4.84
C ILE A 61 -14.23 -14.69 4.77
N TYR A 62 -14.42 -13.45 4.33
CA TYR A 62 -13.39 -12.42 4.36
C TYR A 62 -13.63 -11.43 5.48
N VAL A 63 -12.53 -10.85 5.99
CA VAL A 63 -12.55 -9.77 6.96
C VAL A 63 -11.74 -8.62 6.40
N VAL A 64 -12.33 -7.42 6.41
CA VAL A 64 -11.62 -6.16 6.21
C VAL A 64 -11.38 -5.58 7.59
N GLU A 65 -10.13 -5.47 8.00
CA GLU A 65 -9.70 -4.93 9.28
C GLU A 65 -8.41 -4.14 9.05
N GLY A 66 -8.52 -2.81 8.98
CA GLY A 66 -7.37 -1.95 8.72
C GLY A 66 -7.72 -0.68 7.97
N THR A 67 -6.69 0.02 7.50
CA THR A 67 -6.85 1.24 6.72
C THR A 67 -7.25 0.92 5.28
N VAL A 68 -8.36 1.50 4.85
CA VAL A 68 -8.85 1.50 3.47
C VAL A 68 -8.73 2.90 2.87
N ARG A 69 -8.70 2.99 1.53
CA ARG A 69 -8.46 4.26 0.84
C ARG A 69 -9.43 4.49 -0.32
N PHE A 70 -9.95 5.70 -0.41
CA PHE A 70 -10.62 6.26 -1.57
C PHE A 70 -9.63 7.11 -2.37
N ALA A 71 -9.50 6.81 -3.65
CA ALA A 71 -8.71 7.58 -4.59
C ALA A 71 -9.62 8.19 -5.67
N PHE A 72 -9.29 9.39 -6.12
CA PHE A 72 -10.14 10.15 -7.06
C PHE A 72 -9.36 10.46 -8.33
N LEU A 73 -9.84 9.92 -9.45
CA LEU A 73 -9.31 10.18 -10.78
C LEU A 73 -10.14 11.29 -11.41
N THR A 74 -9.48 12.40 -11.70
CA THR A 74 -10.14 13.62 -12.16
C THR A 74 -9.44 14.19 -13.40
N GLY A 75 -10.07 15.15 -14.06
CA GLY A 75 -9.49 15.80 -15.23
C GLY A 75 -8.17 16.52 -14.92
N PRO A 76 -7.39 16.92 -15.94
CA PRO A 76 -6.01 17.41 -15.78
C PRO A 76 -5.85 18.66 -14.90
N LEU A 77 -6.94 19.40 -14.66
CA LEU A 77 -6.94 20.63 -13.87
C LEU A 77 -7.45 20.46 -12.43
N ARG A 78 -7.87 19.25 -12.03
CA ARG A 78 -8.37 18.96 -10.68
C ARG A 78 -7.52 17.86 -10.08
N HIS A 79 -7.12 18.02 -8.83
CA HIS A 79 -6.43 16.99 -8.07
C HIS A 79 -7.09 16.99 -6.69
N TYR A 80 -7.67 15.87 -6.29
CA TYR A 80 -8.24 15.69 -4.96
C TYR A 80 -7.32 14.82 -4.11
N PRO A 81 -7.20 15.10 -2.80
CA PRO A 81 -6.46 14.23 -1.91
C PRO A 81 -7.17 12.88 -1.80
N ASP A 82 -6.38 11.82 -1.66
CA ASP A 82 -6.89 10.52 -1.27
C ASP A 82 -7.45 10.59 0.16
N TYR A 83 -8.52 9.83 0.41
CA TYR A 83 -9.13 9.72 1.72
C TYR A 83 -8.89 8.33 2.30
N SER A 84 -8.20 8.27 3.43
CA SER A 84 -7.96 7.01 4.14
C SER A 84 -8.74 6.96 5.43
N MET A 85 -9.27 5.80 5.79
CA MET A 85 -9.98 5.60 7.04
C MET A 85 -9.88 4.14 7.51
N TYR A 86 -10.15 3.91 8.78
CA TYR A 86 -10.18 2.56 9.33
C TYR A 86 -11.53 1.88 9.03
N ALA A 87 -11.49 0.63 8.60
CA ALA A 87 -12.66 -0.21 8.39
C ALA A 87 -12.54 -1.51 9.19
N ASN A 88 -13.68 -1.99 9.67
CA ASN A 88 -13.82 -3.31 10.29
C ASN A 88 -15.15 -3.93 9.86
N ALA A 89 -15.09 -4.97 9.02
CA ALA A 89 -16.26 -5.66 8.51
C ALA A 89 -15.95 -7.12 8.17
N SER A 90 -16.93 -8.00 8.38
CA SER A 90 -16.93 -9.35 7.83
C SER A 90 -17.77 -9.38 6.55
N ILE A 91 -17.32 -10.12 5.55
CA ILE A 91 -17.96 -10.23 4.24
C ILE A 91 -18.21 -11.70 3.98
N LEU A 92 -19.47 -12.11 4.06
CA LEU A 92 -19.85 -13.51 3.84
C LEU A 92 -19.68 -13.89 2.37
N PRO A 93 -19.57 -15.20 2.07
CA PRO A 93 -19.52 -15.70 0.70
C PRO A 93 -20.65 -15.17 -0.17
N GLY A 94 -20.33 -14.68 -1.36
CA GLY A 94 -21.31 -14.17 -2.33
C GLY A 94 -21.92 -12.79 -2.01
N GLU A 95 -21.59 -12.18 -0.87
CA GLU A 95 -22.16 -10.89 -0.48
C GLU A 95 -21.36 -9.69 -1.00
N ARG A 96 -22.07 -8.57 -1.19
CA ARG A 96 -21.49 -7.24 -1.34
C ARG A 96 -21.78 -6.41 -0.10
N ILE A 97 -20.74 -6.02 0.62
CA ILE A 97 -20.86 -5.25 1.86
C ILE A 97 -20.19 -3.89 1.66
N ALA A 98 -20.87 -2.82 2.08
CA ALA A 98 -20.30 -1.49 2.17
C ALA A 98 -19.48 -1.39 3.46
N VAL A 99 -18.16 -1.35 3.34
CA VAL A 99 -17.21 -1.43 4.46
C VAL A 99 -16.70 -0.06 4.91
N ALA A 100 -16.90 0.99 4.10
CA ALA A 100 -16.48 2.34 4.42
C ALA A 100 -17.39 3.39 3.79
N TRP A 101 -17.65 4.49 4.52
CA TRP A 101 -18.48 5.61 4.08
C TRP A 101 -17.82 6.91 4.52
N THR A 102 -17.76 7.91 3.65
CA THR A 102 -17.17 9.20 4.02
C THR A 102 -17.82 10.38 3.32
N SER A 103 -17.79 11.53 4.01
CA SER A 103 -18.13 12.84 3.46
C SER A 103 -16.85 13.56 3.07
N LEU A 104 -16.83 14.12 1.86
CA LEU A 104 -15.68 14.79 1.26
C LEU A 104 -15.77 16.30 1.51
N PRO A 105 -14.63 16.99 1.73
CA PRO A 105 -14.60 18.45 1.86
C PRO A 105 -14.71 19.18 0.49
N PHE A 106 -14.93 18.43 -0.60
CA PHE A 106 -15.07 18.92 -1.96
C PHE A 106 -16.18 18.16 -2.68
N SER A 107 -16.67 18.75 -3.78
CA SER A 107 -17.73 18.17 -4.59
C SER A 107 -17.18 17.54 -5.86
N LEU A 108 -17.39 16.22 -6.01
CA LEU A 108 -17.07 15.45 -7.20
C LEU A 108 -17.96 15.88 -8.37
N GLN A 109 -17.33 16.21 -9.49
CA GLN A 109 -18.01 16.70 -10.69
C GLN A 109 -18.47 15.56 -11.60
N GLY A 110 -19.28 15.89 -12.61
CA GLY A 110 -19.59 14.98 -13.71
C GLY A 110 -18.31 14.58 -14.44
N GLY A 111 -18.01 13.28 -14.49
CA GLY A 111 -16.81 12.72 -15.11
C GLY A 111 -15.68 12.34 -14.15
N ASP A 112 -15.71 12.83 -12.91
CA ASP A 112 -14.76 12.38 -11.88
C ASP A 112 -15.05 10.93 -11.50
N ARG A 113 -14.00 10.11 -11.36
CA ARG A 113 -14.11 8.69 -10.98
C ARG A 113 -13.55 8.48 -9.58
N CYS A 114 -14.19 7.61 -8.82
CA CYS A 114 -13.69 7.16 -7.52
C CYS A 114 -13.24 5.69 -7.62
N VAL A 115 -12.15 5.37 -6.93
CA VAL A 115 -11.60 4.03 -6.79
C VAL A 115 -11.47 3.73 -5.30
N PHE A 116 -11.88 2.52 -4.90
CA PHE A 116 -11.79 2.07 -3.51
C PHE A 116 -10.72 0.99 -3.39
N HIS A 117 -9.84 1.13 -2.40
CA HIS A 117 -8.71 0.24 -2.17
C HIS A 117 -8.79 -0.36 -0.76
N VAL A 118 -8.69 -1.69 -0.70
CA VAL A 118 -8.67 -2.47 0.56
C VAL A 118 -7.44 -3.36 0.68
N ALA A 119 -6.51 -3.29 -0.28
CA ALA A 119 -5.29 -4.10 -0.30
C ALA A 119 -4.49 -3.86 1.00
N GLY A 120 -4.12 -4.94 1.68
CA GLY A 120 -3.46 -4.90 2.99
C GLY A 120 -4.40 -4.83 4.20
N ALA A 121 -5.68 -4.48 4.01
CA ALA A 121 -6.70 -4.50 5.07
C ALA A 121 -7.64 -5.72 4.97
N ILE A 122 -7.66 -6.42 3.83
CA ILE A 122 -8.51 -7.61 3.63
C ILE A 122 -7.74 -8.91 3.81
N ARG A 123 -8.36 -9.88 4.48
CA ARG A 123 -7.83 -11.23 4.69
C ARG A 123 -8.94 -12.28 4.73
N LYS A 124 -8.58 -13.51 4.38
CA LYS A 124 -9.41 -14.70 4.65
C LYS A 124 -9.46 -14.99 6.15
N ARG A 125 -10.64 -15.35 6.66
CA ARG A 125 -10.84 -15.79 8.04
C ARG A 125 -10.73 -17.30 8.17
#